data_AF-X1A255-F1
#
_entry.id   AF-X1A255-F1
#
_cell.length_a   1.000
_cell.length_b   1.000
_cell.length_c   1.000
_cell.angle_alpha   90.00
_cell.angle_beta   90.00
_cell.angle_gamma   90.00
#
_symmetry.space_group_name_H-M   'P 1'
#
loop_
_entity.id
_entity.type
_entity.pdbx_description
1 polymer ?
#
loop_
_entity_poly.entity_id
_entity_poly.type
_entity_poly.pdbx_seq_one_letter_code
_entity_poly.pdbx_strand_id
1 'polypeptide(L)'
;SLMDAGEQQYLKDVNRLFRRNRLAFELQGDGKVVRLEPVVLREALASTVFQSEDQGLTRLLNLAREKFRDPDVNIRREAVEKLWGAWERLKTLEPGPDKKKQIEALLTRAIPQSQSEFRERVNQEAIALTNIGNDFAIRHTETNKIVISESEFLDYLFHRLFALIQMLLRRTNRVG
;
A
#
# COMPACT_ATOMS: atom_id res chain seq x y z
N SER A 1 -17.79 29.81 7.55
CA SER A 1 -18.87 30.24 6.66
C SER A 1 -19.94 29.16 6.66
N LEU A 2 -21.21 29.48 6.84
CA LEU A 2 -22.32 28.52 6.68
C LEU A 2 -22.63 28.44 5.18
N MET A 3 -22.62 27.22 4.62
CA MET A 3 -22.93 27.01 3.20
C MET A 3 -24.37 27.39 2.88
N ASP A 4 -24.57 28.09 1.77
CA ASP A 4 -25.90 28.39 1.29
C ASP A 4 -26.58 27.17 0.62
N ALA A 5 -27.89 27.28 0.37
CA ALA A 5 -28.67 26.18 -0.18
C ALA A 5 -28.24 25.78 -1.61
N GLY A 6 -27.72 26.73 -2.39
CA GLY A 6 -27.23 26.48 -3.74
C GLY A 6 -25.92 25.69 -3.72
N GLU A 7 -25.00 26.06 -2.85
CA GLU A 7 -23.73 25.37 -2.62
C GLU A 7 -23.98 23.91 -2.17
N GLN A 8 -24.89 23.70 -1.22
CA GLN A 8 -25.26 22.35 -0.76
C GLN A 8 -25.88 21.50 -1.88
N GLN A 9 -26.71 22.10 -2.74
CA GLN A 9 -27.33 21.39 -3.86
C GLN A 9 -26.29 21.01 -4.92
N TYR A 10 -25.38 21.93 -5.26
CA TYR A 10 -24.26 21.68 -6.16
C TYR A 10 -23.38 20.52 -5.68
N LEU A 11 -22.97 20.52 -4.40
CA LEU A 11 -22.20 19.44 -3.80
C LEU A 11 -22.93 18.08 -3.91
N LYS A 12 -24.23 18.05 -3.65
CA LYS A 12 -25.04 16.83 -3.77
C LYS A 12 -25.11 16.32 -5.20
N ASP A 13 -25.26 17.20 -6.18
CA ASP A 13 -25.42 16.83 -7.58
C ASP A 13 -24.10 16.32 -8.18
N VAL A 14 -22.97 16.98 -7.90
CA VAL A 14 -21.64 16.51 -8.32
C VAL A 14 -21.33 15.15 -7.70
N ASN A 15 -21.53 15.00 -6.39
CA ASN A 15 -21.28 13.71 -5.72
C ASN A 15 -22.23 12.59 -6.20
N ARG A 16 -23.45 12.94 -6.65
CA ARG A 16 -24.35 11.97 -7.30
C ARG A 16 -23.78 11.50 -8.63
N LEU A 17 -23.18 12.39 -9.43
CA LEU A 17 -22.51 12.02 -10.68
C LEU A 17 -21.32 11.10 -10.44
N PHE A 18 -20.47 11.37 -9.44
CA PHE A 18 -19.37 10.48 -9.09
C PHE A 18 -19.88 9.07 -8.76
N ARG A 19 -20.86 8.95 -7.87
CA ARG A 19 -21.45 7.66 -7.50
C ARG A 19 -22.10 6.94 -8.69
N ARG A 20 -22.85 7.66 -9.53
CA ARG A 20 -23.51 7.08 -10.72
C ARG A 20 -22.50 6.47 -11.69
N ASN A 21 -21.34 7.10 -11.83
CA ASN A 21 -20.27 6.65 -12.72
C ASN A 21 -19.24 5.74 -12.01
N ARG A 22 -19.52 5.28 -10.78
CA ARG A 22 -18.62 4.44 -9.96
C ARG A 22 -17.24 5.06 -9.76
N LEU A 23 -17.18 6.38 -9.78
CA LEU A 23 -15.96 7.12 -9.49
C LEU A 23 -15.82 7.23 -7.98
N ALA A 24 -14.70 6.75 -7.47
CA ALA A 24 -14.35 6.82 -6.05
C ALA A 24 -13.85 8.21 -5.69
N PHE A 25 -14.67 9.24 -5.90
CA PHE A 25 -14.37 10.63 -5.60
C PHE A 25 -15.49 11.29 -4.79
N GLU A 26 -15.12 12.31 -4.03
CA GLU A 26 -16.03 13.18 -3.30
C GLU A 26 -15.60 14.64 -3.46
N LEU A 27 -16.53 15.50 -3.88
CA LEU A 27 -16.38 16.94 -3.78
C LEU A 27 -16.74 17.36 -2.35
N GLN A 28 -15.75 17.86 -1.62
CA GLN A 28 -15.90 18.36 -0.25
C GLN A 28 -16.38 19.80 -0.23
N GLY A 29 -16.82 20.23 0.95
CA GLY A 29 -17.35 21.57 1.14
C GLY A 29 -16.33 22.70 0.98
N ASP A 30 -15.03 22.42 0.99
CA ASP A 30 -14.01 23.40 0.67
C ASP A 30 -13.74 23.51 -0.84
N GLY A 31 -14.56 22.83 -1.67
CA GLY A 31 -14.43 22.81 -3.13
C GLY A 31 -13.39 21.83 -3.66
N LYS A 32 -12.72 21.05 -2.79
CA LYS A 32 -11.73 20.06 -3.23
C LYS A 32 -12.36 18.73 -3.57
N VAL A 33 -11.91 18.13 -4.67
CA VAL A 33 -12.21 16.74 -4.99
C VAL A 33 -11.18 15.85 -4.32
N VAL A 34 -11.65 14.92 -3.49
CA VAL A 34 -10.81 13.91 -2.82
C VAL A 34 -11.15 12.53 -3.35
N ARG A 35 -10.16 11.63 -3.33
CA ARG A 35 -10.39 10.21 -3.62
C ARG A 35 -10.94 9.50 -2.39
N LEU A 36 -11.97 8.69 -2.60
CA LEU A 36 -12.47 7.76 -1.60
C LEU A 36 -11.62 6.49 -1.63
N GLU A 37 -10.92 6.22 -0.53
CA GLU A 37 -10.16 4.98 -0.36
C GLU A 37 -11.10 3.75 -0.38
N PRO A 38 -10.63 2.59 -0.88
CA PRO A 38 -11.33 1.33 -0.68
C PRO A 38 -11.60 1.09 0.81
N VAL A 39 -12.83 0.77 1.18
CA VAL A 39 -13.25 0.63 2.59
C VAL A 39 -12.35 -0.35 3.36
N VAL A 40 -11.94 -1.45 2.72
CA VAL A 40 -11.06 -2.46 3.32
C VAL A 40 -9.66 -1.93 3.67
N LEU A 41 -9.20 -0.89 2.98
CA LEU A 41 -7.91 -0.26 3.20
C LEU A 41 -8.01 0.91 4.18
N ARG A 42 -9.19 1.50 4.37
CA ARG A 42 -9.35 2.75 5.11
C ARG A 42 -8.83 2.65 6.55
N GLU A 43 -9.23 1.59 7.26
CA GLU A 43 -8.75 1.35 8.62
C GLU A 43 -7.27 0.99 8.63
N ALA A 44 -6.82 0.10 7.75
CA ALA A 44 -5.42 -0.30 7.67
C ALA A 44 -4.49 0.89 7.31
N LEU A 45 -4.95 1.81 6.48
CA LEU A 45 -4.27 3.04 6.11
C LEU A 45 -4.38 4.13 7.19
N ALA A 46 -5.37 4.09 8.08
CA ALA A 46 -5.54 5.07 9.16
C ALA A 46 -4.82 4.64 10.45
N SER A 47 -4.96 3.38 10.85
CA SER A 47 -4.56 2.83 12.15
C SER A 47 -3.07 2.53 12.26
N THR A 48 -2.33 2.49 11.15
CA THR A 48 -0.96 1.97 11.20
C THR A 48 0.02 3.07 11.60
N VAL A 49 0.54 3.03 12.83
CA VAL A 49 1.71 3.81 13.23
C VAL A 49 2.92 2.89 13.12
N PHE A 50 3.77 3.13 12.12
CA PHE A 50 5.00 2.35 11.97
C PHE A 50 6.05 2.88 12.93
N GLN A 51 6.29 2.16 14.02
CA GLN A 51 7.41 2.40 14.94
C GLN A 51 8.47 1.34 14.71
N SER A 52 9.03 1.31 13.50
CA SER A 52 10.26 0.55 13.27
C SER A 52 11.44 1.39 13.73
N GLU A 53 12.41 0.76 14.41
CA GLU A 53 13.73 1.35 14.67
C GLU A 53 14.43 1.79 13.37
N ASP A 54 14.03 1.18 12.24
CA ASP A 54 14.46 1.59 10.92
C ASP A 54 13.63 2.79 10.42
N GLN A 55 14.21 3.98 10.54
CA GLN A 55 13.62 5.23 10.06
C GLN A 55 13.38 5.26 8.54
N GLY A 56 14.21 4.56 7.76
CA GLY A 56 14.06 4.47 6.32
C GLY A 56 12.82 3.67 5.91
N LEU A 57 12.55 2.58 6.63
CA LEU A 57 11.35 1.75 6.44
C LEU A 57 10.10 2.57 6.81
N THR A 58 10.11 3.22 7.97
CA THR A 58 9.02 4.09 8.43
C THR A 58 8.72 5.19 7.42
N ARG A 59 9.76 5.85 6.89
CA ARG A 59 9.61 6.89 5.86
C ARG A 59 8.96 6.35 4.58
N LEU A 60 9.42 5.21 4.07
CA LEU A 60 8.88 4.61 2.85
C LEU A 60 7.40 4.24 3.01
N LEU A 61 7.03 3.65 4.14
CA LEU A 61 5.65 3.26 4.43
C LEU A 61 4.71 4.46 4.60
N ASN A 62 5.20 5.55 5.22
CA ASN A 62 4.41 6.78 5.33
C ASN A 62 4.20 7.44 3.97
N LEU A 63 5.24 7.55 3.14
CA LEU A 63 5.12 8.08 1.77
C LEU A 63 4.18 7.23 0.92
N ALA A 64 4.27 5.91 1.03
CA ALA A 64 3.36 4.99 0.32
C ALA A 64 1.90 5.25 0.72
N ARG A 65 1.59 5.34 2.02
CA ARG A 65 0.23 5.62 2.50
C ARG A 65 -0.30 6.98 2.08
N GLU A 66 0.53 8.02 2.18
CA GLU A 66 0.15 9.38 1.81
C GLU A 66 -0.19 9.46 0.31
N LYS A 67 0.72 8.99 -0.53
CA LYS A 67 0.57 9.05 -2.00
C LYS A 67 -0.56 8.17 -2.52
N PHE A 68 -0.87 7.04 -1.87
CA PHE A 68 -1.92 6.14 -2.31
C PHE A 68 -3.33 6.77 -2.25
N ARG A 69 -3.49 7.79 -1.41
CA ARG A 69 -4.74 8.56 -1.26
C ARG A 69 -4.96 9.58 -2.38
N ASP A 70 -3.94 9.85 -3.17
CA ASP A 70 -3.97 10.91 -4.16
C ASP A 70 -4.94 10.57 -5.31
N PRO A 71 -5.76 11.54 -5.79
CA PRO A 71 -6.60 11.35 -6.97
C PRO A 71 -5.78 11.12 -8.26
N ASP A 72 -4.55 11.59 -8.36
CA ASP A 72 -3.66 11.37 -9.50
C ASP A 72 -3.10 9.94 -9.51
N VAL A 73 -3.36 9.23 -10.62
CA VAL A 73 -2.90 7.85 -10.82
C VAL A 73 -1.38 7.73 -10.86
N ASN A 74 -0.66 8.76 -11.30
CA ASN A 74 0.80 8.76 -11.33
C ASN A 74 1.37 8.88 -9.92
N ILE A 75 0.76 9.71 -9.06
CA ILE A 75 1.14 9.78 -7.64
C ILE A 75 0.83 8.46 -6.95
N ARG A 76 -0.30 7.80 -7.28
CA ARG A 76 -0.58 6.45 -6.78
C ARG A 76 0.40 5.40 -7.28
N ARG A 77 0.90 5.51 -8.51
CA ARG A 77 1.97 4.64 -9.00
C ARG A 77 3.20 4.77 -8.12
N GLU A 78 3.66 6.00 -7.85
CA GLU A 78 4.77 6.24 -6.92
C GLU A 78 4.50 5.63 -5.53
N ALA A 79 3.24 5.64 -5.05
CA ALA A 79 2.87 4.99 -3.80
C ALA A 79 3.19 3.49 -3.80
N VAL A 80 2.88 2.80 -4.90
CA VAL A 80 3.21 1.39 -5.11
C VAL A 80 4.73 1.19 -5.13
N GLU A 81 5.48 2.06 -5.82
CA GLU A 81 6.95 2.00 -5.83
C GLU A 81 7.54 2.15 -4.42
N LYS A 82 7.03 3.11 -3.63
CA LYS A 82 7.47 3.31 -2.23
C LYS A 82 7.15 2.10 -1.37
N LEU A 83 5.99 1.46 -1.57
CA LEU A 83 5.61 0.25 -0.85
C LEU A 83 6.53 -0.93 -1.19
N TRP A 84 6.89 -1.10 -2.46
CA TRP A 84 7.89 -2.10 -2.87
C TRP A 84 9.29 -1.78 -2.32
N GLY A 85 9.68 -0.51 -2.28
CA GLY A 85 10.90 -0.09 -1.60
C GLY A 85 10.88 -0.45 -0.11
N ALA A 86 9.75 -0.25 0.57
CA ALA A 86 9.57 -0.65 1.96
C ALA A 86 9.69 -2.16 2.14
N TRP A 87 9.09 -2.95 1.25
CA TRP A 87 9.23 -4.41 1.25
C TRP A 87 10.68 -4.84 1.15
N GLU A 88 11.43 -4.26 0.23
CA GLU A 88 12.84 -4.58 0.01
C GLU A 88 13.71 -4.26 1.22
N ARG A 89 13.40 -3.18 1.93
CA ARG A 89 14.09 -2.81 3.15
C ARG A 89 13.71 -3.71 4.33
N LEU A 90 12.42 -4.06 4.46
CA LEU A 90 11.93 -4.97 5.48
C LEU A 90 12.63 -6.34 5.38
N LYS A 91 12.82 -6.85 4.17
CA LYS A 91 13.54 -8.11 3.92
C LYS A 91 14.97 -8.11 4.44
N THR A 92 15.61 -6.95 4.60
CA THR A 92 17.01 -6.84 5.03
C THR A 92 17.18 -6.55 6.52
N LEU A 93 16.10 -6.47 7.30
CA LEU A 93 16.18 -6.16 8.73
C LEU A 93 16.65 -7.33 9.59
N GLU A 94 16.46 -8.56 9.13
CA GLU A 94 16.92 -9.75 9.85
C GLU A 94 18.37 -10.07 9.47
N PRO A 95 19.17 -10.62 10.40
CA PRO A 95 20.52 -11.07 10.10
C PRO A 95 20.48 -12.28 9.15
N GLY A 96 21.43 -12.34 8.21
CA GLY A 96 21.55 -13.46 7.29
C GLY A 96 22.62 -13.21 6.22
N PRO A 97 23.19 -14.27 5.63
CA PRO A 97 24.25 -14.15 4.63
C PRO A 97 23.73 -13.67 3.27
N ASP A 98 22.44 -13.86 2.99
CA ASP A 98 21.81 -13.49 1.73
C ASP A 98 20.33 -13.12 1.93
N LYS A 99 19.74 -12.45 0.94
CA LYS A 99 18.34 -11.99 0.99
C LYS A 99 17.34 -13.13 1.20
N LYS A 100 17.62 -14.34 0.69
CA LYS A 100 16.71 -15.48 0.85
C LYS A 100 16.67 -15.91 2.31
N LYS A 101 17.82 -15.99 2.97
CA LYS A 101 17.95 -16.32 4.39
C LYS A 101 17.37 -15.25 5.30
N GLN A 102 17.52 -13.98 4.95
CA GLN A 102 16.90 -12.89 5.72
C GLN A 102 15.36 -12.93 5.66
N ILE A 103 14.77 -13.23 4.50
CA ILE A 103 13.32 -13.45 4.37
C ILE A 103 12.88 -14.66 5.21
N GLU A 104 13.59 -15.77 5.12
CA GLU A 104 13.28 -16.98 5.89
C GLU A 104 13.30 -16.72 7.40
N ALA A 105 14.29 -15.96 7.88
CA ALA A 105 14.38 -15.53 9.27
C ALA A 105 13.20 -14.63 9.67
N LEU A 106 12.81 -13.67 8.81
CA LEU A 106 11.67 -12.78 9.05
C LEU A 106 10.37 -13.56 9.17
N LEU A 107 10.13 -14.51 8.26
CA LEU A 107 8.94 -15.35 8.27
C LEU A 107 8.93 -16.30 9.47
N THR A 108 10.09 -16.83 9.86
CA THR A 108 10.22 -17.69 11.05
C THR A 108 9.92 -16.92 12.33
N ARG A 109 10.37 -15.67 12.42
CA ARG A 109 10.06 -14.78 13.56
C ARG A 109 8.58 -14.42 13.60
N ALA A 110 7.96 -14.15 12.45
CA ALA A 110 6.56 -13.73 12.37
C ALA A 110 5.56 -14.90 12.57
N ILE A 111 5.89 -16.09 12.07
CA ILE A 111 4.97 -17.23 11.97
C ILE A 111 5.58 -18.44 12.70
N PRO A 112 4.96 -18.90 13.79
CA PRO A 112 5.51 -19.95 14.64
C PRO A 112 5.58 -21.29 13.91
N GLN A 113 6.46 -22.19 14.39
CA GLN A 113 6.67 -23.50 13.79
C GLN A 113 5.40 -24.36 13.74
N SER A 114 4.47 -24.17 14.68
CA SER A 114 3.16 -24.85 14.69
C SER A 114 2.27 -24.48 13.49
N GLN A 115 2.62 -23.43 12.74
CA GLN A 115 1.92 -22.98 11.54
C GLN A 115 2.84 -23.05 10.30
N SER A 116 3.67 -24.10 10.21
CA SER A 116 4.66 -24.28 9.13
C SER A 116 4.04 -24.26 7.73
N GLU A 117 2.88 -24.89 7.53
CA GLU A 117 2.18 -24.89 6.23
C GLU A 117 1.74 -23.48 5.82
N PHE A 118 1.19 -22.71 6.77
CA PHE A 118 0.83 -21.31 6.53
C PHE A 118 2.07 -20.47 6.23
N ARG A 119 3.17 -20.68 6.96
CA ARG A 119 4.45 -20.01 6.70
C ARG A 119 4.97 -20.28 5.28
N GLU A 120 4.84 -21.51 4.79
CA GLU A 120 5.23 -21.84 3.42
C GLU A 120 4.35 -21.13 2.38
N ARG A 121 3.03 -21.07 2.60
CA ARG A 121 2.13 -20.30 1.72
C ARG A 121 2.49 -18.82 1.67
N VAL A 122 2.79 -18.21 2.82
CA VAL A 122 3.23 -16.82 2.91
C VAL A 122 4.58 -16.62 2.23
N ASN A 123 5.50 -17.58 2.34
CA ASN A 123 6.79 -17.54 1.65
C ASN A 123 6.61 -17.52 0.12
N GLN A 124 5.74 -18.36 -0.41
CA GLN A 124 5.44 -18.37 -1.85
C GLN A 124 4.82 -17.05 -2.30
N GLU A 125 3.96 -16.45 -1.50
CA GLU A 125 3.43 -15.11 -1.78
C GLU A 125 4.51 -14.02 -1.75
N ALA A 126 5.42 -14.05 -0.77
CA ALA A 126 6.54 -13.12 -0.66
C ALA A 126 7.49 -13.21 -1.88
N ILE A 127 7.70 -14.41 -2.40
CA ILE A 127 8.45 -14.65 -3.64
C ILE A 127 7.69 -14.07 -4.83
N ALA A 128 6.40 -14.38 -4.99
CA ALA A 128 5.58 -13.88 -6.08
C ALA A 128 5.52 -12.34 -6.12
N LEU A 129 5.38 -11.68 -4.97
CA LEU A 129 5.39 -10.21 -4.87
C LEU A 129 6.75 -9.61 -5.19
N THR A 130 7.84 -10.31 -4.84
CA THR A 130 9.19 -9.90 -5.24
C THR A 130 9.36 -9.95 -6.76
N ASN A 131 8.91 -11.04 -7.40
CA ASN A 131 8.97 -11.18 -8.86
C ASN A 131 8.13 -10.12 -9.57
N ILE A 132 6.90 -9.88 -9.12
CA ILE A 132 6.03 -8.82 -9.65
C ILE A 132 6.74 -7.45 -9.62
N GLY A 133 7.42 -7.12 -8.52
CA GLY A 133 8.18 -5.86 -8.41
C GLY A 133 9.30 -5.71 -9.45
N ASN A 134 9.96 -6.82 -9.78
CA ASN A 134 11.04 -6.86 -10.75
C ASN A 134 10.54 -6.84 -12.20
N ASP A 135 9.49 -7.60 -12.49
CA ASP A 135 8.98 -7.84 -13.84
C ASP A 135 8.22 -6.64 -14.41
N PHE A 136 7.45 -5.95 -13.57
CA PHE A 136 6.59 -4.82 -13.99
C PHE A 136 7.25 -3.44 -13.80
N ALA A 137 8.58 -3.37 -13.68
CA ALA A 137 9.33 -2.12 -13.50
C ALA A 137 8.85 -1.24 -12.33
N ILE A 138 8.14 -1.81 -11.35
CA ILE A 138 7.65 -1.07 -10.17
C ILE A 138 8.81 -0.44 -9.39
N ARG A 139 10.01 -1.02 -9.48
CA ARG A 139 11.18 -0.52 -8.76
C ARG A 139 12.10 0.38 -9.59
N HIS A 140 12.14 0.17 -10.90
CA HIS A 140 13.01 0.88 -11.84
C HIS A 140 12.32 0.90 -13.19
N THR A 141 12.09 2.09 -13.73
CA THR A 141 11.64 2.33 -15.10
C THR A 141 12.75 1.92 -16.07
N GLU A 142 12.84 0.63 -16.34
CA GLU A 142 13.55 0.13 -17.51
C GLU A 142 12.63 0.25 -18.71
N THR A 143 13.13 0.81 -19.81
CA THR A 143 12.36 1.16 -21.02
C THR A 143 11.65 -0.02 -21.68
N ASN A 144 11.96 -1.26 -21.28
CA ASN A 144 11.45 -2.52 -21.85
C ASN A 144 10.46 -3.29 -20.96
N LYS A 145 9.96 -2.70 -19.86
CA LYS A 145 9.05 -3.39 -18.92
C LYS A 145 7.61 -2.86 -18.97
N ILE A 146 6.67 -3.75 -18.64
CA ILE A 146 5.23 -3.45 -18.66
C ILE A 146 4.91 -2.42 -17.57
N VAL A 147 4.47 -1.23 -17.97
CA VAL A 147 4.05 -0.18 -17.04
C VAL A 147 2.63 -0.43 -16.58
N ILE A 148 2.42 -0.54 -15.27
CA ILE A 148 1.09 -0.64 -14.68
C ILE A 148 0.50 0.78 -14.57
N SER A 149 -0.56 1.03 -15.33
CA SER A 149 -1.20 2.34 -15.45
C SER A 149 -2.66 2.37 -14.99
N GLU A 150 -3.31 1.21 -14.91
CA GLU A 150 -4.71 1.11 -14.49
C GLU A 150 -4.85 1.24 -12.97
N SER A 151 -5.82 2.04 -12.53
CA SER A 151 -5.99 2.35 -11.11
C SER A 151 -6.31 1.11 -10.29
N GLU A 152 -7.12 0.22 -10.83
CA GLU A 152 -7.59 -1.02 -10.21
C GLU A 152 -6.42 -1.98 -9.96
N PHE A 153 -5.45 -2.02 -10.88
CA PHE A 153 -4.25 -2.85 -10.73
C PHE A 153 -3.31 -2.27 -9.68
N LEU A 154 -3.15 -0.95 -9.64
CA LEU A 154 -2.39 -0.28 -8.57
C LEU A 154 -3.03 -0.54 -7.20
N ASP A 155 -4.36 -0.44 -7.10
CA ASP A 155 -5.09 -0.72 -5.86
C ASP A 155 -4.91 -2.17 -5.40
N TYR A 156 -5.04 -3.12 -6.32
CA TYR A 156 -4.82 -4.55 -6.04
C TYR A 156 -3.39 -4.81 -5.52
N LEU A 157 -2.39 -4.32 -6.23
CA LEU A 157 -0.98 -4.53 -5.89
C LEU A 157 -0.62 -3.87 -4.56
N PHE A 158 -1.08 -2.63 -4.35
CA PHE A 158 -0.88 -1.94 -3.09
C PHE A 158 -1.52 -2.74 -1.95
N HIS A 159 -2.79 -3.13 -2.09
CA HIS A 159 -3.50 -3.88 -1.04
C HIS A 159 -2.79 -5.18 -0.68
N ARG A 160 -2.42 -5.97 -1.70
CA ARG A 160 -1.79 -7.28 -1.51
C ARG A 160 -0.46 -7.16 -0.77
N LEU A 161 0.43 -6.27 -1.21
CA LEU A 161 1.73 -6.11 -0.56
C LEU A 161 1.59 -5.44 0.82
N PHE A 162 0.69 -4.47 0.96
CA PHE A 162 0.47 -3.76 2.22
C PHE A 162 -0.04 -4.70 3.31
N ALA A 163 -0.96 -5.60 2.97
CA ALA A 163 -1.47 -6.62 3.90
C ALA A 163 -0.34 -7.54 4.42
N LEU A 164 0.54 -8.01 3.52
CA LEU A 164 1.70 -8.81 3.91
C LEU A 164 2.63 -8.04 4.85
N ILE A 165 3.03 -6.81 4.48
CA ILE A 165 3.92 -5.98 5.30
C ILE A 165 3.28 -5.70 6.66
N GLN A 166 2.01 -5.32 6.70
CA GLN A 166 1.31 -5.00 7.94
C GLN A 166 1.27 -6.22 8.87
N MET A 167 0.95 -7.40 8.35
CA MET A 167 0.99 -8.65 9.12
C MET A 167 2.39 -8.89 9.69
N LEU A 168 3.43 -8.83 8.85
CA LEU A 168 4.81 -9.09 9.28
C LEU A 168 5.28 -8.10 10.35
N LEU A 169 4.97 -6.82 10.22
CA LEU A 169 5.34 -5.82 11.21
C LEU A 169 4.61 -6.07 12.53
N ARG A 170 3.31 -6.36 12.52
CA ARG A 170 2.54 -6.66 13.76
C ARG A 170 3.10 -7.90 14.46
N ARG A 171 3.36 -8.96 13.69
CA ARG A 171 3.86 -10.24 14.21
C ARG A 171 5.32 -10.19 14.68
N THR A 172 6.05 -9.13 14.34
CA THR A 172 7.45 -8.93 14.76
C THR A 172 7.62 -7.77 15.75
N ASN A 173 6.52 -7.22 16.26
CA ASN A 173 6.45 -6.07 17.19
C ASN A 173 7.11 -4.79 16.63
N ARG A 174 6.86 -4.49 15.35
CA ARG A 174 7.37 -3.30 14.64
C ARG A 174 6.25 -2.31 14.27
N VAL A 175 5.10 -2.43 14.92
CA VAL A 175 3.96 -1.52 14.83
C VAL A 175 3.72 -0.98 16.23
N GLY A 176 3.52 0.34 16.34
CA GLY A 176 3.16 1.00 17.60
C GLY A 176 1.69 0.81 17.95
#